data_AF-A0A397ZEZ7-F1
#
_entry.id   AF-A0A397ZEZ7-F1
#
_cell.length_a   1.000
_cell.length_b   1.000
_cell.length_c   1.000
_cell.angle_alpha   90.00
_cell.angle_beta   90.00
_cell.angle_gamma   90.00
#
_symmetry.space_group_name_H-M   'P 1'
#
loop_
_entity.id
_entity.type
_entity.pdbx_description
1 polymer ?
#
loop_
_entity_poly.entity_id
_entity_poly.type
_entity_poly.pdbx_seq_one_letter_code
_entity_poly.pdbx_strand_id
1 'polypeptide(L)'
;MGTSSGSNLPHQMLPPRQQLRTDPHIFHKRCINTSCQNQLPADDCPCEICANRKGFCNLCMCVICSKFDFEVNTCRWIGCDVCSHWTRTDCAVREGEISMGEMVFKCRACNHTSDLLGWVKDVFHHCAPNWDREGLIKEFEFVSRIFRGGEDTRGKKLVCKCEELINKIKGGLAEATAVKLILMFFQEIELDSPKGLENEGMIAPHDACNRIAEVVKETLRKMEVVGEEKTRMYKKALLGLEECEREMEEKAKEVAELKLEMENKKQQIEEVERIVRLKEAEAEMFQLKANEARLEAERLERIVKAKKERTEEEYVSNYLKQRLSEAEAEKEYIFEKMKEQESGGEALKIREMLHGYSAPLHQE
;
A
#
# COMPACT_ATOMS: atom_id res chain seq x y z
N MET A 1 38.87 41.23 -20.29
CA MET A 1 37.67 40.89 -21.07
C MET A 1 36.74 40.15 -20.09
N GLY A 2 35.83 40.81 -19.37
CA GLY A 2 34.52 41.28 -19.85
C GLY A 2 33.62 40.05 -20.14
N THR A 3 32.48 39.77 -19.51
CA THR A 3 31.50 40.61 -18.79
C THR A 3 30.53 39.75 -17.94
N SER A 4 30.27 40.19 -16.72
CA SER A 4 29.02 40.27 -15.93
C SER A 4 27.77 39.39 -16.20
N SER A 5 27.24 38.89 -15.06
CA SER A 5 25.81 38.88 -14.61
C SER A 5 24.91 37.68 -14.94
N GLY A 6 24.35 37.08 -13.87
CA GLY A 6 23.20 36.16 -13.94
C GLY A 6 23.02 35.34 -12.66
N SER A 7 22.36 35.93 -11.66
CA SER A 7 21.87 35.30 -10.43
C SER A 7 20.89 34.14 -10.68
N ASN A 8 21.07 33.01 -9.98
CA ASN A 8 19.99 32.18 -9.42
C ASN A 8 20.60 31.18 -8.41
N LEU A 9 20.05 31.16 -7.19
CA LEU A 9 20.43 30.23 -6.13
C LEU A 9 20.20 28.77 -6.56
N PRO A 10 21.08 27.82 -6.20
CA PRO A 10 20.69 26.43 -6.03
C PRO A 10 20.39 26.17 -4.56
N HIS A 11 19.15 25.73 -4.31
CA HIS A 11 18.74 25.11 -3.06
C HIS A 11 19.70 23.98 -2.65
N GLN A 12 19.97 23.94 -1.35
CA GLN A 12 20.79 22.95 -0.66
C GLN A 12 20.37 21.51 -1.00
N MET A 13 21.36 20.68 -1.34
CA MET A 13 21.22 19.23 -1.52
C MET A 13 21.32 18.54 -0.16
N LEU A 14 20.22 17.96 0.31
CA LEU A 14 20.17 16.94 1.37
C LEU A 14 20.34 15.55 0.74
N PRO A 15 20.88 14.55 1.48
CA PRO A 15 21.22 13.24 0.91
C PRO A 15 19.97 12.43 0.51
N PRO A 16 20.03 11.58 -0.53
CA PRO A 16 18.91 10.75 -0.94
C PRO A 16 18.68 9.66 0.12
N ARG A 17 17.52 9.71 0.78
CA ARG A 17 16.97 8.55 1.48
C ARG A 17 16.84 7.41 0.48
N GLN A 18 17.54 6.32 0.74
CA GLN A 18 17.32 5.07 0.03
C GLN A 18 15.97 4.47 0.44
N GLN A 19 15.33 3.85 -0.57
CA GLN A 19 14.31 2.79 -0.49
C GLN A 19 12.88 3.26 -0.12
N LEU A 20 11.85 3.01 -0.91
CA LEU A 20 11.66 2.00 -1.96
C LEU A 20 11.33 2.65 -3.30
N ARG A 21 12.10 2.30 -4.35
CA ARG A 21 11.48 2.12 -5.65
C ARG A 21 10.65 0.86 -5.54
N THR A 22 9.39 0.99 -5.10
CA THR A 22 8.40 -0.02 -5.40
C THR A 22 8.20 0.00 -6.91
N ASP A 23 8.52 -1.12 -7.54
CA ASP A 23 8.20 -1.36 -8.93
C ASP A 23 6.72 -1.02 -9.19
N PRO A 24 6.38 -0.12 -10.15
CA PRO A 24 4.99 0.23 -10.46
C PRO A 24 4.14 -0.96 -10.93
N HIS A 25 4.77 -2.12 -11.17
CA HIS A 25 4.12 -3.32 -11.70
C HIS A 25 3.52 -4.28 -10.67
N ILE A 26 3.68 -4.08 -9.35
CA ILE A 26 3.22 -5.06 -8.34
C ILE A 26 1.87 -4.69 -7.66
N PHE A 27 1.42 -3.44 -7.71
CA PHE A 27 0.24 -2.97 -6.96
C PHE A 27 -1.14 -3.20 -7.61
N HIS A 28 -1.23 -3.89 -8.74
CA HIS A 28 -2.48 -3.97 -9.51
C HIS A 28 -3.07 -5.38 -9.66
N LYS A 29 -2.46 -6.38 -9.02
CA LYS A 29 -2.95 -7.78 -9.04
C LYS A 29 -3.92 -8.10 -7.90
N ARG A 30 -4.14 -7.17 -6.96
CA ARG A 30 -5.06 -7.36 -5.83
C ARG A 30 -6.02 -6.20 -5.70
N CYS A 31 -7.15 -6.45 -5.05
CA CYS A 31 -8.16 -5.45 -4.72
C CYS A 31 -7.55 -4.29 -3.91
N ILE A 32 -7.96 -3.05 -4.23
CA ILE A 32 -7.55 -1.85 -3.48
C ILE A 32 -8.20 -1.77 -2.10
N ASN A 33 -9.31 -2.48 -1.88
CA ASN A 33 -9.86 -2.66 -0.55
C ASN A 33 -8.95 -3.60 0.24
N THR A 34 -8.23 -3.03 1.22
CA THR A 34 -7.27 -3.74 2.06
C THR A 34 -7.88 -4.84 2.91
N SER A 35 -9.20 -4.83 3.13
CA SER A 35 -9.93 -5.91 3.80
C SER A 35 -10.31 -7.05 2.85
N CYS A 36 -10.42 -6.79 1.55
CA CYS A 36 -10.83 -7.80 0.56
C CYS A 36 -9.62 -8.63 0.09
N GLN A 37 -8.51 -7.98 -0.26
CA GLN A 37 -7.24 -8.61 -0.69
C GLN A 37 -7.30 -9.65 -1.82
N ASN A 38 -8.47 -9.88 -2.42
CA ASN A 38 -8.66 -10.83 -3.52
C ASN A 38 -7.73 -10.52 -4.69
N GLN A 39 -7.26 -11.57 -5.35
CA GLN A 39 -6.56 -11.43 -6.62
C GLN A 39 -7.52 -10.91 -7.68
N LEU A 40 -7.01 -10.11 -8.61
CA LEU A 40 -7.79 -9.47 -9.67
C LEU A 40 -7.41 -10.02 -11.05
N PRO A 41 -8.40 -10.29 -11.92
CA PRO A 41 -9.86 -10.25 -11.69
C PRO A 41 -10.31 -11.23 -10.60
N ALA A 42 -11.27 -10.84 -9.75
CA ALA A 42 -11.83 -11.78 -8.77
C ALA A 42 -12.74 -12.79 -9.49
N ASP A 43 -12.72 -14.03 -9.01
CA ASP A 43 -13.37 -15.21 -9.62
C ASP A 43 -13.01 -15.42 -11.10
N ASP A 44 -11.81 -14.99 -11.52
CA ASP A 44 -11.34 -15.04 -12.91
C ASP A 44 -12.35 -14.43 -13.91
N CYS A 45 -13.09 -13.40 -13.47
CA CYS A 45 -14.14 -12.79 -14.26
C CYS A 45 -13.59 -12.24 -15.59
N PRO A 46 -14.12 -12.66 -16.76
CA PRO A 46 -13.56 -12.30 -18.07
C PRO A 46 -14.04 -10.95 -18.61
N CYS A 47 -14.85 -10.20 -17.85
CA CYS A 47 -15.47 -8.97 -18.38
C CYS A 47 -14.45 -7.84 -18.54
N GLU A 48 -14.71 -6.94 -19.50
CA GLU A 48 -13.82 -5.80 -19.77
C GLU A 48 -13.63 -4.88 -18.58
N ILE A 49 -14.64 -4.77 -17.71
CA ILE A 49 -14.56 -3.92 -16.51
C ILE A 49 -13.52 -4.48 -15.53
N CYS A 50 -13.59 -5.79 -15.22
CA CYS A 50 -12.65 -6.45 -14.32
C CYS A 50 -11.24 -6.55 -14.92
N ALA A 51 -11.13 -6.76 -16.23
CA ALA A 51 -9.84 -6.85 -16.91
C ALA A 51 -9.10 -5.50 -16.97
N ASN A 52 -9.82 -4.40 -17.22
CA ASN A 52 -9.19 -3.11 -17.52
C ASN A 52 -9.15 -2.13 -16.34
N ARG A 53 -10.04 -2.26 -15.35
CA ARG A 53 -10.04 -1.34 -14.19
C ARG A 53 -9.07 -1.81 -13.13
N LYS A 54 -7.90 -1.17 -13.10
CA LYS A 54 -6.86 -1.40 -12.09
C LYS A 54 -7.42 -1.32 -10.67
N GLY A 55 -7.23 -2.37 -9.89
CA GLY A 55 -7.61 -2.40 -8.49
C GLY A 55 -9.10 -2.65 -8.21
N PHE A 56 -9.95 -2.71 -9.25
CA PHE A 56 -11.38 -2.97 -9.13
C PHE A 56 -11.65 -4.45 -8.83
N CYS A 57 -12.49 -4.71 -7.83
CA CYS A 57 -12.96 -6.04 -7.46
C CYS A 57 -14.47 -6.10 -7.60
N ASN A 58 -14.98 -6.95 -8.49
CA ASN A 58 -16.42 -7.17 -8.67
C ASN A 58 -17.10 -7.68 -7.41
N LEU A 59 -16.39 -8.29 -6.46
CA LEU A 59 -16.97 -8.84 -5.23
C LEU A 59 -17.27 -7.79 -4.15
N CYS A 60 -16.57 -6.66 -4.12
CA CYS A 60 -16.73 -5.68 -3.05
C CYS A 60 -16.85 -4.23 -3.53
N MET A 61 -16.78 -3.98 -4.84
CA MET A 61 -16.78 -2.62 -5.39
C MET A 61 -17.94 -2.40 -6.36
N CYS A 62 -18.49 -1.19 -6.30
CA CYS A 62 -19.53 -0.74 -7.21
C CYS A 62 -18.99 -0.60 -8.64
N VAL A 63 -19.64 -1.27 -9.59
CA VAL A 63 -19.25 -1.21 -11.02
C VAL A 63 -19.29 0.21 -11.59
N ILE A 64 -20.12 1.10 -11.03
CA ILE A 64 -20.25 2.48 -11.49
C ILE A 64 -19.13 3.35 -10.91
N CYS A 65 -19.04 3.44 -9.58
CA CYS A 65 -18.15 4.41 -8.93
C CYS A 65 -16.82 3.84 -8.43
N SER A 66 -16.59 2.54 -8.56
CA SER A 66 -15.41 1.82 -8.05
C SER A 66 -15.14 2.10 -6.57
N LYS A 67 -16.18 2.35 -5.77
CA LYS A 67 -16.08 2.49 -4.32
C LYS A 67 -16.61 1.22 -3.66
N PHE A 68 -16.06 0.90 -2.51
CA PHE A 68 -16.50 -0.19 -1.63
C PHE A 68 -17.02 0.39 -0.32
N ASP A 69 -17.86 -0.38 0.35
CA ASP A 69 -18.19 -0.21 1.76
C ASP A 69 -18.26 -1.60 2.41
N PHE A 70 -18.54 -1.65 3.70
CA PHE A 70 -18.61 -2.89 4.49
C PHE A 70 -20.06 -3.33 4.74
N GLU A 71 -21.02 -2.72 4.05
CA GLU A 71 -22.44 -3.02 4.22
C GLU A 71 -22.75 -4.30 3.44
N VAL A 72 -23.23 -5.31 4.14
CA VAL A 72 -23.68 -6.60 3.59
C VAL A 72 -25.13 -6.82 3.96
N ASN A 73 -25.81 -7.74 3.26
CA ASN A 73 -27.20 -8.11 3.58
C ASN A 73 -28.15 -6.90 3.56
N THR A 74 -28.09 -6.09 2.50
CA THR A 74 -28.79 -4.80 2.40
C THR A 74 -29.29 -4.54 0.98
N CYS A 75 -30.40 -3.81 0.84
CA CYS A 75 -30.92 -3.28 -0.43
C CYS A 75 -30.14 -2.05 -0.92
N ARG A 76 -29.07 -1.64 -0.22
CA ARG A 76 -28.12 -0.60 -0.67
C ARG A 76 -27.28 -1.02 -1.87
N TRP A 77 -27.19 -2.32 -2.10
CA TRP A 77 -26.48 -2.93 -3.19
C TRP A 77 -27.44 -3.75 -4.04
N ILE A 78 -27.33 -3.59 -5.35
CA ILE A 78 -28.08 -4.35 -6.35
C ILE A 78 -27.07 -5.25 -7.05
N GLY A 79 -27.28 -6.56 -6.95
CA GLY A 79 -26.49 -7.57 -7.65
C GLY A 79 -27.14 -7.92 -8.99
N CYS A 80 -26.31 -8.16 -10.00
CA CYS A 80 -26.77 -8.79 -11.24
C CYS A 80 -26.82 -10.31 -11.05
N ASP A 81 -27.97 -10.90 -11.33
CA ASP A 81 -28.25 -12.35 -11.30
C ASP A 81 -27.45 -13.18 -12.33
N VAL A 82 -26.87 -12.54 -13.34
CA VAL A 82 -26.06 -13.22 -14.39
C VAL A 82 -24.56 -13.14 -14.11
N CYS A 83 -24.04 -11.94 -13.86
CA CYS A 83 -22.59 -11.71 -13.81
C CYS A 83 -22.06 -11.43 -12.40
N SER A 84 -22.93 -11.47 -11.39
CA SER A 84 -22.59 -11.24 -9.98
C SER A 84 -21.83 -9.93 -9.71
N HIS A 85 -21.98 -8.93 -10.58
CA HIS A 85 -21.45 -7.59 -10.34
C HIS A 85 -22.43 -6.78 -9.49
N TRP A 86 -21.86 -6.01 -8.57
CA TRP A 86 -22.62 -5.23 -7.61
C TRP A 86 -22.59 -3.75 -7.95
N THR A 87 -23.74 -3.10 -7.74
CA THR A 87 -23.92 -1.67 -7.95
C THR A 87 -24.59 -1.07 -6.74
N ARG A 88 -24.06 0.04 -6.21
CA ARG A 88 -24.77 0.79 -5.17
C ARG A 88 -26.09 1.32 -5.73
N THR A 89 -27.17 1.18 -4.99
CA THR A 89 -28.51 1.64 -5.37
C THR A 89 -28.51 3.11 -5.77
N ASP A 90 -27.86 3.98 -5.00
CA ASP A 90 -27.76 5.42 -5.33
C ASP A 90 -26.92 5.71 -6.59
N CYS A 91 -26.06 4.80 -7.02
CA CYS A 91 -25.36 4.89 -8.30
C CYS A 91 -26.27 4.43 -9.44
N ALA A 92 -26.99 3.32 -9.27
CA ALA A 92 -27.92 2.80 -10.27
C ALA A 92 -29.05 3.79 -10.57
N VAL A 93 -29.64 4.41 -9.53
CA VAL A 93 -30.70 5.43 -9.67
C VAL A 93 -30.17 6.66 -10.42
N ARG A 94 -28.99 7.17 -10.03
CA ARG A 94 -28.42 8.40 -10.60
C ARG A 94 -28.03 8.26 -12.06
N GLU A 95 -27.51 7.11 -12.45
CA GLU A 95 -27.08 6.82 -13.81
C GLU A 95 -28.24 6.31 -14.70
N GLY A 96 -29.45 6.18 -14.15
CA GLY A 96 -30.63 5.71 -14.89
C GLY A 96 -30.58 4.22 -15.27
N GLU A 97 -29.87 3.40 -14.50
CA GLU A 97 -29.79 1.95 -14.72
C GLU A 97 -31.00 1.19 -14.16
N ILE A 98 -31.93 1.88 -13.51
CA ILE A 98 -33.20 1.33 -13.05
C ILE A 98 -34.29 1.81 -14.00
N SER A 99 -34.87 0.86 -14.75
CA SER A 99 -36.03 1.14 -15.60
C SER A 99 -37.28 1.18 -14.73
N MET A 100 -37.83 2.38 -14.58
CA MET A 100 -38.97 2.66 -13.70
C MET A 100 -40.30 2.08 -14.25
N GLY A 101 -40.38 1.78 -15.55
CA GLY A 101 -41.57 1.19 -16.18
C GLY A 101 -41.70 -0.31 -15.90
N GLU A 102 -40.59 -1.04 -15.98
CA GLU A 102 -40.58 -2.52 -15.91
C GLU A 102 -39.98 -3.06 -14.60
N MET A 103 -39.54 -2.19 -13.69
CA MET A 103 -38.87 -2.56 -12.43
C MET A 103 -37.66 -3.48 -12.66
N VAL A 104 -36.81 -3.14 -13.62
CA VAL A 104 -35.61 -3.90 -13.94
C VAL A 104 -34.35 -3.06 -13.70
N PHE A 105 -33.29 -3.74 -13.28
CA PHE A 105 -31.95 -3.17 -13.16
C PHE A 105 -31.09 -3.62 -14.33
N LYS A 106 -30.57 -2.65 -15.09
CA LYS A 106 -29.62 -2.91 -16.17
C LYS A 106 -28.20 -2.91 -15.63
N CYS A 107 -27.52 -4.04 -15.70
CA CYS A 107 -26.15 -4.16 -15.23
C CYS A 107 -25.18 -3.49 -16.20
N ARG A 108 -24.34 -2.57 -15.71
CA ARG A 108 -23.31 -1.91 -16.54
C ARG A 108 -22.23 -2.87 -17.08
N ALA A 109 -22.00 -4.01 -16.43
CA ALA A 109 -20.95 -4.95 -16.82
C ALA A 109 -21.36 -5.85 -18.00
N CYS A 110 -22.56 -6.41 -17.96
CA CYS A 110 -23.03 -7.36 -18.98
C CYS A 110 -24.24 -6.87 -19.78
N ASN A 111 -24.77 -5.68 -19.48
CA ASN A 111 -26.01 -5.12 -20.04
C ASN A 111 -27.27 -5.96 -19.83
N HIS A 112 -27.21 -7.01 -19.00
CA HIS A 112 -28.37 -7.80 -18.62
C HIS A 112 -29.32 -7.00 -17.74
N THR A 113 -30.62 -7.24 -17.89
CA THR A 113 -31.68 -6.61 -17.08
C THR A 113 -32.20 -7.62 -16.06
N SER A 114 -31.84 -7.42 -14.79
CA SER A 114 -32.27 -8.25 -13.66
C SER A 114 -33.59 -7.74 -13.06
N ASP A 115 -34.43 -8.64 -12.54
CA ASP A 115 -35.68 -8.28 -11.84
C ASP A 115 -35.39 -7.64 -10.47
N LEU A 116 -35.76 -6.37 -10.29
CA LEU A 116 -35.55 -5.66 -9.03
C LEU A 116 -36.54 -6.06 -7.94
N LEU A 117 -37.78 -6.40 -8.30
CA LEU A 117 -38.78 -6.77 -7.30
C LEU A 117 -38.44 -8.13 -6.70
N GLY A 118 -38.08 -9.09 -7.55
CA GLY A 118 -37.53 -10.38 -7.13
C GLY A 118 -36.27 -10.22 -6.29
N TRP A 119 -35.32 -9.40 -6.73
CA TRP A 119 -34.10 -9.11 -5.95
C TRP A 119 -34.40 -8.59 -4.54
N VAL A 120 -35.27 -7.59 -4.41
CA VAL A 120 -35.64 -7.03 -3.10
C VAL A 120 -36.37 -8.07 -2.25
N LYS A 121 -37.27 -8.87 -2.83
CA LYS A 121 -37.93 -9.96 -2.14
C LYS A 121 -36.91 -10.95 -1.55
N ASP A 122 -35.92 -11.35 -2.33
CA ASP A 122 -34.89 -12.30 -1.90
C ASP A 122 -34.02 -11.72 -0.77
N VAL A 123 -33.62 -10.45 -0.87
CA VAL A 123 -32.89 -9.77 0.22
C VAL A 123 -33.72 -9.76 1.50
N PHE A 124 -35.00 -9.40 1.43
CA PHE A 124 -35.86 -9.41 2.62
C PHE A 124 -36.07 -10.82 3.18
N HIS A 125 -36.19 -11.84 2.33
CA HIS A 125 -36.38 -13.21 2.77
C HIS A 125 -35.18 -13.75 3.55
N HIS A 126 -33.95 -13.46 3.08
CA HIS A 126 -32.73 -13.99 3.68
C HIS A 126 -32.16 -13.11 4.78
N CYS A 127 -32.32 -11.78 4.70
CA CYS A 127 -31.60 -10.84 5.54
C CYS A 127 -32.48 -10.19 6.63
N ALA A 128 -33.77 -9.96 6.35
CA ALA A 128 -34.62 -9.18 7.24
C ALA A 128 -34.80 -9.73 8.66
N PRO A 129 -34.80 -11.06 8.91
CA PRO A 129 -34.87 -11.60 10.27
C PRO A 129 -33.72 -11.18 11.19
N ASN A 130 -32.58 -10.76 10.62
CA ASN A 130 -31.36 -10.40 11.35
C ASN A 130 -31.17 -8.88 11.49
N TRP A 131 -32.04 -8.06 10.91
CA TRP A 131 -31.94 -6.61 11.03
C TRP A 131 -32.51 -6.13 12.36
N ASP A 132 -31.82 -5.16 12.96
CA ASP A 132 -32.35 -4.39 14.08
C ASP A 132 -33.41 -3.38 13.60
N ARG A 133 -33.99 -2.65 14.55
CA ARG A 133 -35.05 -1.67 14.31
C ARG A 133 -34.62 -0.60 13.30
N GLU A 134 -33.46 0.00 13.54
CA GLU A 134 -32.91 1.07 12.72
C GLU A 134 -32.53 0.57 11.33
N GLY A 135 -31.94 -0.63 11.24
CA GLY A 135 -31.60 -1.30 9.98
C GLY A 135 -32.84 -1.55 9.14
N LEU A 136 -33.87 -2.20 9.71
CA LEU A 136 -35.11 -2.50 9.00
C LEU A 136 -35.80 -1.23 8.45
N ILE A 137 -35.84 -0.15 9.22
CA ILE A 137 -36.38 1.14 8.76
C ILE A 137 -35.56 1.68 7.57
N LYS A 138 -34.22 1.66 7.66
CA LYS A 138 -33.36 2.13 6.57
C LYS A 138 -33.55 1.31 5.30
N GLU A 139 -33.67 -0.02 5.43
CA GLU A 139 -33.88 -0.90 4.28
C GLU A 139 -35.22 -0.61 3.59
N PHE A 140 -36.30 -0.38 4.36
CA PHE A 140 -37.56 0.10 3.80
C PHE A 140 -37.41 1.45 3.08
N GLU A 141 -36.63 2.39 3.62
CA GLU A 141 -36.36 3.67 2.95
C GLU A 141 -35.54 3.51 1.66
N PHE A 142 -34.66 2.51 1.57
CA PHE A 142 -33.95 2.16 0.33
C PHE A 142 -34.90 1.59 -0.71
N VAL A 143 -35.75 0.63 -0.33
CA VAL A 143 -36.80 0.08 -1.21
C VAL A 143 -37.71 1.20 -1.71
N SER A 144 -38.20 2.06 -0.80
CA SER A 144 -39.02 3.20 -1.18
C SER A 144 -38.32 4.15 -2.15
N ARG A 145 -36.99 4.28 -2.11
CA ARG A 145 -36.22 5.07 -3.08
C ARG A 145 -36.07 4.38 -4.43
N ILE A 146 -35.83 3.06 -4.45
CA ILE A 146 -35.72 2.26 -5.69
C ILE A 146 -36.99 2.41 -6.52
N PHE A 147 -38.16 2.29 -5.89
CA PHE A 147 -39.44 2.23 -6.58
C PHE A 147 -40.21 3.57 -6.63
N ARG A 148 -39.69 4.66 -6.04
CA ARG A 148 -40.43 5.94 -5.88
C ARG A 148 -40.95 6.54 -7.19
N GLY A 149 -40.15 6.48 -8.25
CA GLY A 149 -40.51 7.01 -9.57
C GLY A 149 -41.10 5.96 -10.52
N GLY A 150 -41.43 4.76 -10.02
CA GLY A 150 -41.91 3.65 -10.81
C GLY A 150 -43.30 3.90 -11.37
N GLU A 151 -43.58 3.44 -12.60
CA GLU A 151 -44.94 3.46 -13.14
C GLU A 151 -45.72 2.19 -12.77
N ASP A 152 -45.02 1.09 -12.52
CA ASP A 152 -45.57 -0.22 -12.17
C ASP A 152 -46.40 -0.19 -10.87
N THR A 153 -47.55 -0.86 -10.90
CA THR A 153 -48.53 -0.88 -9.81
C THR A 153 -48.06 -1.67 -8.60
N ARG A 154 -47.30 -2.76 -8.80
CA ARG A 154 -46.71 -3.57 -7.72
C ARG A 154 -45.62 -2.78 -7.00
N GLY A 155 -44.75 -2.09 -7.74
CA GLY A 155 -43.74 -1.20 -7.19
C GLY A 155 -44.36 -0.09 -6.33
N LYS A 156 -45.42 0.55 -6.82
CA LYS A 156 -46.18 1.57 -6.05
C LYS A 156 -46.81 0.99 -4.78
N LYS A 157 -47.47 -0.17 -4.87
CA LYS A 157 -48.03 -0.87 -3.70
C LYS A 157 -46.93 -1.16 -2.67
N LEU A 158 -45.74 -1.59 -3.12
CA LEU A 158 -44.59 -1.86 -2.25
C LEU A 158 -44.09 -0.61 -1.52
N VAL A 159 -43.95 0.52 -2.22
CA VAL A 159 -43.58 1.80 -1.60
C VAL A 159 -44.58 2.17 -0.50
N CYS A 160 -45.88 2.12 -0.80
CA CYS A 160 -46.92 2.41 0.20
C CYS A 160 -46.82 1.46 1.40
N LYS A 161 -46.55 0.17 1.17
CA LYS A 161 -46.41 -0.81 2.23
C LYS A 161 -45.19 -0.54 3.11
N CYS A 162 -44.06 -0.19 2.52
CA CYS A 162 -42.85 0.19 3.24
C CYS A 162 -43.10 1.42 4.12
N GLU A 163 -43.75 2.47 3.59
CA GLU A 163 -44.08 3.68 4.36
C GLU A 163 -45.05 3.40 5.51
N GLU A 164 -46.06 2.54 5.31
CA GLU A 164 -46.96 2.04 6.35
C GLU A 164 -46.19 1.33 7.48
N LEU A 165 -45.28 0.41 7.12
CA LEU A 165 -44.51 -0.37 8.09
C LEU A 165 -43.50 0.49 8.84
N ILE A 166 -42.84 1.45 8.18
CA ILE A 166 -41.96 2.42 8.85
C ILE A 166 -42.74 3.17 9.94
N ASN A 167 -43.93 3.67 9.63
CA ASN A 167 -44.76 4.39 10.60
C ASN A 167 -45.21 3.48 11.75
N LYS A 168 -45.58 2.23 11.47
CA LYS A 168 -45.95 1.26 12.50
C LYS A 168 -44.77 0.90 13.41
N ILE A 169 -43.57 0.70 12.88
CA ILE A 169 -42.37 0.45 13.68
C ILE A 169 -42.08 1.67 14.57
N LYS A 170 -42.12 2.89 14.02
CA LYS A 170 -41.97 4.14 14.80
C LYS A 170 -43.05 4.27 15.89
N GLY A 171 -44.25 3.74 15.66
CA GLY A 171 -45.34 3.64 16.62
C GLY A 171 -45.25 2.48 17.63
N GLY A 172 -44.16 1.70 17.61
CA GLY A 172 -43.91 0.62 18.58
C GLY A 172 -44.17 -0.80 18.08
N LEU A 173 -44.46 -1.01 16.79
CA LEU A 173 -44.54 -2.36 16.22
C LEU A 173 -43.19 -3.08 16.35
N ALA A 174 -43.24 -4.36 16.71
CA ALA A 174 -42.06 -5.23 16.74
C ALA A 174 -41.54 -5.53 15.32
N GLU A 175 -40.21 -5.59 15.19
CA GLU A 175 -39.47 -5.79 13.95
C GLU A 175 -39.85 -7.12 13.30
N ALA A 176 -39.86 -8.20 14.09
CA ALA A 176 -40.27 -9.53 13.62
C ALA A 176 -41.68 -9.54 13.02
N THR A 177 -42.61 -8.76 13.59
CA THR A 177 -43.97 -8.62 13.04
C THR A 177 -43.96 -7.84 11.74
N ALA A 178 -43.20 -6.74 11.66
CA ALA A 178 -43.06 -5.98 10.43
C ALA A 178 -42.42 -6.80 9.30
N VAL A 179 -41.38 -7.59 9.61
CA VAL A 179 -40.75 -8.54 8.68
C VAL A 179 -41.75 -9.58 8.19
N LYS A 180 -42.55 -10.17 9.08
CA LYS A 180 -43.59 -11.12 8.69
C LYS A 180 -44.63 -10.48 7.75
N LEU A 181 -45.06 -9.26 8.07
CA LEU A 181 -46.06 -8.54 7.26
C LEU A 181 -45.54 -8.21 5.85
N ILE A 182 -44.29 -7.79 5.70
CA ILE A 182 -43.73 -7.53 4.36
C ILE A 182 -43.53 -8.83 3.56
N LEU A 183 -43.10 -9.91 4.21
CA LEU A 183 -42.95 -11.21 3.54
C LEU A 183 -44.29 -11.77 3.07
N MET A 184 -45.35 -11.64 3.87
CA MET A 184 -46.71 -11.99 3.44
C MET A 184 -47.17 -11.12 2.26
N PHE A 185 -46.88 -9.82 2.30
CA PHE A 185 -47.22 -8.91 1.21
C PHE A 185 -46.53 -9.29 -0.11
N PHE A 186 -45.27 -9.73 -0.09
CA PHE A 186 -44.60 -10.25 -1.28
C PHE A 186 -45.29 -11.50 -1.86
N GLN A 187 -45.85 -12.37 -1.01
CA GLN A 187 -46.63 -13.54 -1.46
C GLN A 187 -47.98 -13.13 -2.06
N GLU A 188 -48.65 -12.12 -1.48
CA GLU A 188 -49.93 -11.61 -1.96
C GLU A 188 -49.82 -10.95 -3.34
N ILE A 189 -48.75 -10.19 -3.60
CA ILE A 189 -48.51 -9.57 -4.91
C ILE A 189 -48.33 -10.62 -6.02
N GLU A 190 -47.85 -11.82 -5.69
CA GLU A 190 -47.68 -12.92 -6.65
C GLU A 190 -49.00 -13.65 -6.95
N LEU A 191 -49.96 -13.61 -6.03
CA LEU A 191 -51.27 -14.27 -6.15
C LEU A 191 -52.30 -13.45 -6.94
N ASP A 192 -52.08 -12.16 -7.16
CA ASP A 192 -52.88 -11.29 -8.06
C ASP A 192 -52.76 -11.69 -9.56
N SER A 193 -52.10 -12.82 -9.87
CA SER A 193 -52.13 -13.46 -11.18
C SER A 193 -53.39 -14.34 -11.32
N PRO A 194 -54.24 -14.14 -12.34
CA PRO A 194 -55.61 -14.67 -12.33
C PRO A 194 -55.64 -16.20 -12.48
N LYS A 195 -55.96 -16.90 -11.38
CA LYS A 195 -56.54 -18.24 -11.41
C LYS A 195 -57.77 -18.25 -10.50
N GLY A 196 -58.94 -18.10 -11.11
CA GLY A 196 -60.22 -18.14 -10.44
C GLY A 196 -60.64 -19.55 -10.03
N LEU A 197 -61.39 -19.62 -8.94
CA LEU A 197 -62.35 -20.69 -8.69
C LEU A 197 -63.42 -20.17 -7.73
N GLU A 198 -64.61 -19.98 -8.29
CA GLU A 198 -65.82 -19.57 -7.58
C GLU A 198 -66.56 -20.77 -6.98
N ASN A 199 -67.22 -20.45 -5.86
CA ASN A 199 -68.57 -20.80 -5.44
C ASN A 199 -68.88 -22.07 -4.62
N GLU A 200 -69.45 -21.80 -3.44
CA GLU A 200 -70.14 -22.69 -2.52
C GLU A 200 -71.66 -22.66 -2.76
N GLY A 201 -72.36 -23.76 -2.39
CA GLY A 201 -73.82 -23.84 -2.24
C GLY A 201 -74.20 -24.68 -1.02
N MET A 202 -75.32 -24.33 -0.37
CA MET A 202 -75.83 -24.88 0.92
C MET A 202 -75.94 -26.41 0.98
N ILE A 203 -75.57 -27.01 2.13
CA ILE A 203 -75.50 -28.46 2.37
C ILE A 203 -76.36 -28.86 3.58
N ALA A 204 -77.01 -30.04 3.52
CA ALA A 204 -77.87 -30.59 4.57
C ALA A 204 -77.08 -31.01 5.85
N PRO A 205 -77.70 -31.04 7.05
CA PRO A 205 -76.98 -31.23 8.33
C PRO A 205 -76.13 -32.50 8.46
N HIS A 206 -76.54 -33.61 7.85
CA HIS A 206 -75.79 -34.87 7.86
C HIS A 206 -74.56 -34.83 6.94
N ASP A 207 -74.67 -34.13 5.82
CA ASP A 207 -73.55 -33.91 4.90
C ASP A 207 -72.56 -32.87 5.43
N ALA A 208 -73.02 -31.93 6.26
CA ALA A 208 -72.17 -31.02 7.01
C ALA A 208 -71.30 -31.79 8.03
N CYS A 209 -71.87 -32.72 8.81
CA CYS A 209 -71.11 -33.53 9.77
C CYS A 209 -70.06 -34.44 9.09
N ASN A 210 -70.38 -35.06 7.97
CA ASN A 210 -69.42 -35.87 7.21
C ASN A 210 -68.30 -35.02 6.60
N ARG A 211 -68.62 -33.83 6.06
CA ARG A 211 -67.62 -32.87 5.60
C ARG A 211 -66.73 -32.39 6.75
N ILE A 212 -67.29 -32.11 7.93
CA ILE A 212 -66.52 -31.75 9.12
C ILE A 212 -65.58 -32.87 9.53
N ALA A 213 -66.03 -34.13 9.55
CA ALA A 213 -65.18 -35.27 9.90
C ALA A 213 -64.01 -35.46 8.92
N GLU A 214 -64.23 -35.28 7.62
CA GLU A 214 -63.17 -35.36 6.62
C GLU A 214 -62.21 -34.17 6.71
N VAL A 215 -62.71 -32.96 6.96
CA VAL A 215 -61.86 -31.78 7.22
C VAL A 215 -61.02 -31.98 8.48
N VAL A 216 -61.57 -32.56 9.55
CA VAL A 216 -60.83 -32.85 10.79
C VAL A 216 -59.76 -33.90 10.56
N LYS A 217 -60.05 -35.02 9.86
CA LYS A 217 -59.04 -36.03 9.51
C LYS A 217 -57.93 -35.47 8.63
N GLU A 218 -58.29 -34.67 7.64
CA GLU A 218 -57.34 -34.01 6.76
C GLU A 218 -56.48 -32.99 7.51
N THR A 219 -57.06 -32.28 8.49
CA THR A 219 -56.31 -31.36 9.36
C THR A 219 -55.33 -32.12 10.25
N LEU A 220 -55.72 -33.27 10.80
CA LEU A 220 -54.82 -34.12 11.59
C LEU A 220 -53.66 -34.67 10.76
N ARG A 221 -53.90 -35.14 9.52
CA ARG A 221 -52.82 -35.55 8.60
C ARG A 221 -51.88 -34.40 8.27
N LYS A 222 -52.41 -33.19 8.01
CA LYS A 222 -51.58 -32.00 7.76
C LYS A 222 -50.75 -31.62 8.99
N MET A 223 -51.30 -31.72 10.19
CA MET A 223 -50.56 -31.47 11.43
C MET A 223 -49.46 -32.51 11.65
N GLU A 224 -49.68 -33.79 11.31
CA GLU A 224 -48.67 -34.84 11.38
C GLU A 224 -47.50 -34.57 10.42
N VAL A 225 -47.78 -34.24 9.15
CA VAL A 225 -46.77 -33.84 8.16
C VAL A 225 -45.97 -32.62 8.62
N VAL A 226 -46.64 -31.60 9.19
CA VAL A 226 -45.96 -30.43 9.75
C VAL A 226 -45.09 -30.79 10.97
N GLY A 227 -45.52 -31.74 11.80
CA GLY A 227 -44.77 -32.24 12.95
C GLY A 227 -43.49 -32.99 12.54
N GLU A 228 -43.60 -33.85 11.52
CA GLU A 228 -42.45 -34.56 10.93
C GLU A 228 -41.47 -33.59 10.27
N GLU A 229 -41.97 -32.63 9.50
CA GLU A 229 -41.16 -31.59 8.86
C GLU A 229 -40.41 -30.74 9.89
N LYS A 230 -41.08 -30.33 10.96
CA LYS A 230 -40.45 -29.56 12.05
C LYS A 230 -39.33 -30.36 12.72
N THR A 231 -39.56 -31.65 12.97
CA THR A 231 -38.53 -32.54 13.53
C THR A 231 -37.34 -32.70 12.56
N ARG A 232 -37.60 -32.81 11.26
CA ARG A 232 -36.57 -32.87 10.22
C ARG A 232 -35.74 -31.58 10.16
N MET A 233 -36.40 -30.43 10.18
CA MET A 233 -35.74 -29.13 10.20
C MET A 233 -34.90 -28.95 11.47
N TYR A 234 -35.40 -29.34 12.64
CA TYR A 234 -34.65 -29.28 13.90
C TYR A 234 -33.39 -30.15 13.86
N LYS A 235 -33.49 -31.39 13.36
CA LYS A 235 -32.31 -32.28 13.20
C LYS A 235 -31.28 -31.70 12.25
N LYS A 236 -31.73 -31.09 11.13
CA LYS A 236 -30.83 -30.42 10.18
C LYS A 236 -30.16 -29.19 10.81
N ALA A 237 -30.90 -28.40 11.57
CA ALA A 237 -30.36 -27.22 12.26
C ALA A 237 -29.34 -27.62 13.34
N LEU A 238 -29.57 -28.71 14.07
CA LEU A 238 -28.64 -29.23 15.07
C LEU A 238 -27.32 -29.67 14.41
N LEU A 239 -27.38 -30.43 13.33
CA LEU A 239 -26.18 -30.84 12.57
C LEU A 239 -25.40 -29.62 12.02
N GLY A 240 -26.11 -28.60 11.53
CA GLY A 240 -25.48 -27.36 11.09
C GLY A 240 -24.80 -26.58 12.22
N LEU A 241 -25.35 -26.65 13.44
CA LEU A 241 -24.73 -26.05 14.62
C LEU A 241 -23.47 -26.82 15.04
N GLU A 242 -23.52 -28.15 15.05
CA GLU A 242 -22.35 -29.00 15.33
C GLU A 242 -21.22 -28.80 14.30
N GLU A 243 -21.57 -28.61 13.03
CA GLU A 243 -20.60 -28.30 11.97
C GLU A 243 -19.95 -26.93 12.19
N CYS A 244 -20.75 -25.91 12.50
CA CYS A 244 -20.26 -24.57 12.85
C CYS A 244 -19.35 -24.59 14.10
N GLU A 245 -19.72 -25.35 15.13
CA GLU A 245 -18.90 -25.47 16.35
C GLU A 245 -17.53 -26.08 16.06
N ARG A 246 -17.47 -27.13 15.24
CA ARG A 246 -16.19 -27.73 14.81
C ARG A 246 -15.34 -26.76 13.98
N GLU A 247 -15.96 -26.02 13.06
CA GLU A 247 -15.26 -25.01 12.26
C GLU A 247 -14.67 -23.92 13.16
N MET A 248 -15.42 -23.46 14.16
CA MET A 248 -14.93 -22.49 15.14
C MET A 248 -13.76 -23.03 15.97
N GLU A 249 -13.78 -24.31 16.35
CA GLU A 249 -12.67 -24.94 17.05
C GLU A 249 -11.41 -25.06 16.17
N GLU A 250 -11.57 -25.43 14.90
CA GLU A 250 -10.48 -25.48 13.92
C GLU A 250 -9.87 -24.09 13.71
N LYS A 251 -10.71 -23.06 13.53
CA LYS A 251 -10.25 -21.67 13.42
C LYS A 251 -9.56 -21.18 14.69
N ALA A 252 -10.00 -21.61 15.88
CA ALA A 252 -9.31 -21.29 17.12
C ALA A 252 -7.90 -21.90 17.17
N LYS A 253 -7.72 -23.13 16.65
CA LYS A 253 -6.40 -23.79 16.53
C LYS A 253 -5.51 -23.06 15.52
N GLU A 254 -6.03 -22.74 14.33
CA GLU A 254 -5.29 -21.94 13.33
C GLU A 254 -4.81 -20.61 13.91
N VAL A 255 -5.67 -19.89 14.65
CA VAL A 255 -5.31 -18.63 15.31
C VAL A 255 -4.22 -18.82 16.37
N ALA A 256 -4.25 -19.93 17.12
CA ALA A 256 -3.22 -20.23 18.11
C ALA A 256 -1.87 -20.52 17.45
N GLU A 257 -1.85 -21.27 16.34
CA GLU A 257 -0.64 -21.55 15.56
C GLU A 257 -0.06 -20.27 14.95
N LEU A 258 -0.90 -19.41 14.36
CA LEU A 258 -0.47 -18.13 13.80
C LEU A 258 0.13 -17.19 14.86
N LYS A 259 -0.42 -17.20 16.08
CA LYS A 259 0.14 -16.43 17.21
C LYS A 259 1.52 -16.94 17.61
N LEU A 260 1.72 -18.25 17.64
CA LEU A 260 3.03 -18.85 17.93
C LEU A 260 4.03 -18.52 16.83
N GLU A 261 3.63 -18.59 15.56
CA GLU A 261 4.48 -18.21 14.43
C GLU A 261 4.86 -16.73 14.48
N MET A 262 3.93 -15.85 14.84
CA MET A 262 4.18 -14.42 15.00
C MET A 262 5.22 -14.14 16.09
N GLU A 263 5.14 -14.80 17.25
CA GLU A 263 6.13 -14.64 18.32
C GLU A 263 7.50 -15.17 17.91
N ASN A 264 7.57 -16.30 17.19
CA ASN A 264 8.83 -16.80 16.64
C ASN A 264 9.46 -15.81 15.65
N LYS A 265 8.67 -15.23 14.74
CA LYS A 265 9.16 -14.20 13.81
C LYS A 265 9.65 -12.96 14.53
N LYS A 266 8.96 -12.54 15.60
CA LYS A 266 9.39 -11.42 16.45
C LYS A 266 10.76 -11.69 17.09
N GLN A 267 10.98 -12.89 17.65
CA GLN A 267 12.28 -13.27 18.19
C GLN A 267 13.38 -13.29 17.12
N GLN A 268 13.08 -13.75 15.90
CA GLN A 268 14.02 -13.70 14.78
C GLN A 268 14.39 -12.27 14.39
N ILE A 269 13.43 -11.35 14.38
CA ILE A 269 13.67 -9.93 14.11
C ILE A 269 14.59 -9.34 15.20
N GLU A 270 14.30 -9.58 16.47
CA GLU A 270 15.13 -9.08 17.59
C GLU A 270 16.58 -9.61 17.53
N GLU A 271 16.78 -10.86 17.10
CA GLU A 271 18.11 -11.44 16.88
C GLU A 271 18.85 -10.73 15.74
N VAL A 272 18.20 -10.55 14.59
CA VAL A 272 18.78 -9.85 13.43
C VAL A 272 19.14 -8.41 13.80
N GLU A 273 18.28 -7.70 14.52
CA GLU A 273 18.56 -6.35 15.00
C GLU A 273 19.78 -6.30 15.93
N ARG A 274 19.97 -7.32 16.78
CA ARG A 274 21.17 -7.41 17.62
C ARG A 274 22.43 -7.58 16.77
N ILE A 275 22.38 -8.41 15.74
CA ILE A 275 23.50 -8.61 14.80
C ILE A 275 23.79 -7.32 14.03
N VAL A 276 22.76 -6.62 13.55
CA VAL A 276 22.92 -5.34 12.84
C VAL A 276 23.63 -4.32 13.73
N ARG A 277 23.18 -4.14 14.98
CA ARG A 277 23.84 -3.22 15.94
C ARG A 277 25.31 -3.56 16.17
N LEU A 278 25.63 -4.85 16.29
CA LEU A 278 27.02 -5.29 16.44
C LEU A 278 27.85 -4.98 15.19
N LYS A 279 27.30 -5.21 13.99
CA LYS A 279 27.98 -4.95 12.72
C LYS A 279 28.17 -3.46 12.46
N GLU A 280 27.22 -2.62 12.85
CA GLU A 280 27.36 -1.17 12.81
C GLU A 280 28.50 -0.71 13.72
N ALA A 281 28.54 -1.18 14.97
CA ALA A 281 29.63 -0.86 15.90
C ALA A 281 31.00 -1.35 15.41
N GLU A 282 31.08 -2.56 14.83
CA GLU A 282 32.30 -3.07 14.19
C GLU A 282 32.74 -2.15 13.04
N ALA A 283 31.81 -1.76 12.17
CA ALA A 283 32.09 -0.89 11.03
C ALA A 283 32.58 0.51 11.47
N GLU A 284 31.97 1.09 12.49
CA GLU A 284 32.40 2.37 13.08
C GLU A 284 33.82 2.27 13.64
N MET A 285 34.13 1.18 14.35
CA MET A 285 35.48 0.95 14.89
C MET A 285 36.52 0.79 13.78
N PHE A 286 36.20 0.07 12.69
CA PHE A 286 37.09 -0.04 11.53
C PHE A 286 37.29 1.30 10.82
N GLN A 287 36.24 2.10 10.67
CA GLN A 287 36.33 3.44 10.10
C GLN A 287 37.20 4.37 10.95
N LEU A 288 37.05 4.33 12.27
CA LEU A 288 37.89 5.10 13.19
C LEU A 288 39.36 4.73 13.01
N LYS A 289 39.70 3.44 13.01
CA LYS A 289 41.07 2.96 12.79
C LYS A 289 41.63 3.37 11.43
N ALA A 290 40.82 3.30 10.37
CA ALA A 290 41.23 3.73 9.03
C ALA A 290 41.53 5.23 8.99
N ASN A 291 40.70 6.04 9.66
CA ASN A 291 40.91 7.49 9.77
C ASN A 291 42.18 7.82 10.58
N GLU A 292 42.41 7.14 11.70
CA GLU A 292 43.63 7.30 12.52
C GLU A 292 44.88 6.93 11.72
N ALA A 293 44.86 5.81 10.99
CA ALA A 293 45.97 5.40 10.13
C ALA A 293 46.25 6.42 9.01
N ARG A 294 45.20 6.99 8.39
CA ARG A 294 45.35 8.05 7.39
C ARG A 294 45.99 9.30 7.98
N LEU A 295 45.54 9.75 9.16
CA LEU A 295 46.10 10.93 9.82
C LEU A 295 47.57 10.75 10.19
N GLU A 296 47.97 9.56 10.68
CA GLU A 296 49.37 9.28 10.99
C GLU A 296 50.23 9.20 9.72
N ALA A 297 49.72 8.61 8.63
CA ALA A 297 50.41 8.61 7.34
C ALA A 297 50.66 10.05 6.84
N GLU A 298 49.64 10.91 6.85
CA GLU A 298 49.76 12.33 6.49
C GLU A 298 50.76 13.09 7.39
N ARG A 299 50.84 12.73 8.67
CA ARG A 299 51.83 13.28 9.60
C ARG A 299 53.25 12.85 9.23
N LEU A 300 53.46 11.57 8.94
CA LEU A 300 54.75 11.03 8.53
C LEU A 300 55.20 11.62 7.20
N GLU A 301 54.30 11.75 6.22
CA GLU A 301 54.60 12.40 4.94
C GLU A 301 55.09 13.85 5.12
N ARG A 302 54.45 14.63 5.98
CA ARG A 302 54.91 15.99 6.32
C ARG A 302 56.32 16.00 6.92
N ILE A 303 56.60 15.07 7.83
CA ILE A 303 57.94 14.95 8.45
C ILE A 303 58.99 14.58 7.39
N VAL A 304 58.69 13.60 6.53
CA VAL A 304 59.59 13.17 5.46
C VAL A 304 59.87 14.33 4.50
N LYS A 305 58.84 15.07 4.09
CA LYS A 305 58.99 16.23 3.22
C LYS A 305 59.87 17.30 3.85
N ALA A 306 59.59 17.70 5.10
CA ALA A 306 60.38 18.70 5.80
C ALA A 306 61.83 18.27 6.04
N LYS A 307 62.07 16.98 6.34
CA LYS A 307 63.43 16.44 6.46
C LYS A 307 64.17 16.46 5.12
N LYS A 308 63.50 16.08 4.03
CA LYS A 308 64.07 16.13 2.68
C LYS A 308 64.48 17.55 2.30
N GLU A 309 63.58 18.52 2.46
CA GLU A 309 63.83 19.95 2.19
C GLU A 309 65.03 20.43 3.01
N ARG A 310 65.08 20.15 4.31
CA ARG A 310 66.21 20.53 5.16
C ARG A 310 67.53 19.91 4.72
N THR A 311 67.55 18.62 4.33
CA THR A 311 68.77 17.96 3.87
C THR A 311 69.23 18.49 2.50
N GLU A 312 68.30 18.85 1.61
CA GLU A 312 68.61 19.48 0.32
C GLU A 312 69.18 20.89 0.53
N GLU A 313 68.57 21.69 1.43
CA GLU A 313 69.08 23.01 1.81
C GLU A 313 70.49 22.93 2.43
N GLU A 314 70.73 21.98 3.33
CA GLU A 314 72.03 21.77 3.96
C GLU A 314 73.08 21.30 2.95
N TYR A 315 72.72 20.40 2.04
CA TYR A 315 73.58 19.97 0.94
C TYR A 315 73.99 21.15 0.05
N VAL A 316 73.03 21.97 -0.40
CA VAL A 316 73.29 23.15 -1.25
C VAL A 316 74.14 24.17 -0.50
N SER A 317 73.85 24.44 0.78
CA SER A 317 74.63 25.36 1.62
C SER A 317 76.09 24.92 1.77
N ASN A 318 76.31 23.64 2.08
CA ASN A 318 77.66 23.09 2.22
C ASN A 318 78.42 23.09 0.90
N TYR A 319 77.75 22.74 -0.21
CA TYR A 319 78.34 22.81 -1.54
C TYR A 319 78.78 24.25 -1.90
N LEU A 320 77.92 25.24 -1.68
CA LEU A 320 78.23 26.64 -1.97
C LEU A 320 79.37 27.19 -1.08
N LYS A 321 79.39 26.83 0.21
CA LYS A 321 80.49 27.18 1.13
C LYS A 321 81.82 26.60 0.67
N GLN A 322 81.83 25.34 0.24
CA GLN A 322 83.03 24.70 -0.27
C GLN A 322 83.53 25.38 -1.56
N ARG A 323 82.63 25.71 -2.51
CA ARG A 323 82.98 26.46 -3.72
C ARG A 323 83.54 27.85 -3.43
N LEU A 324 82.97 28.57 -2.46
CA LEU A 324 83.48 29.86 -2.01
C LEU A 324 84.89 29.74 -1.44
N SER A 325 85.11 28.78 -0.53
CA SER A 325 86.43 28.56 0.07
C SER A 325 87.50 28.19 -0.97
N GLU A 326 87.15 27.37 -1.97
CA GLU A 326 88.06 27.04 -3.08
C GLU A 326 88.39 28.26 -3.94
N ALA A 327 87.39 29.09 -4.27
CA ALA A 327 87.60 30.32 -5.04
C ALA A 327 88.42 31.37 -4.27
N GLU A 328 88.23 31.48 -2.95
CA GLU A 328 89.03 32.33 -2.07
C GLU A 328 90.49 31.88 -2.02
N ALA A 329 90.74 30.57 -1.91
CA ALA A 329 92.08 30.00 -1.94
C ALA A 329 92.76 30.20 -3.29
N GLU A 330 92.04 30.05 -4.41
CA GLU A 330 92.58 30.33 -5.75
C GLU A 330 92.92 31.81 -5.92
N LYS A 331 92.06 32.72 -5.43
CA LYS A 331 92.32 34.17 -5.40
C LYS A 331 93.56 34.50 -4.59
N GLU A 332 93.70 33.95 -3.38
CA GLU A 332 94.89 34.14 -2.53
C GLU A 332 96.16 33.62 -3.20
N TYR A 333 96.09 32.46 -3.83
CA TYR A 333 97.22 31.89 -4.58
C TYR A 333 97.66 32.77 -5.75
N ILE A 334 96.71 33.29 -6.54
CA ILE A 334 97.00 34.22 -7.64
C ILE A 334 97.59 35.53 -7.09
N PHE A 335 97.02 36.05 -6.00
CA PHE A 335 97.50 37.29 -5.37
C PHE A 335 98.94 37.16 -4.88
N GLU A 336 99.30 36.06 -4.21
CA GLU A 336 100.67 35.83 -3.75
C GLU A 336 101.63 35.67 -4.95
N LYS A 337 101.23 34.95 -6.01
CA LYS A 337 102.01 34.88 -7.26
C LYS A 337 102.24 36.24 -7.91
N MET A 338 101.23 37.11 -7.95
CA MET A 338 101.37 38.46 -8.49
C MET A 338 102.37 39.28 -7.66
N LYS A 339 102.29 39.18 -6.34
CA LYS A 339 103.23 39.84 -5.41
C LYS A 339 104.67 39.33 -5.54
N GLU A 340 104.86 38.03 -5.74
CA GLU A 340 106.17 37.43 -6.06
C GLU A 340 106.72 37.96 -7.40
N GLN A 341 105.87 38.13 -8.41
CA GLN A 341 106.26 38.70 -9.71
C GLN A 341 106.59 40.19 -9.62
N GLU A 342 105.85 40.97 -8.83
CA GLU A 342 106.13 42.39 -8.57
C GLU A 342 107.44 42.59 -7.80
N SER A 343 107.66 41.84 -6.72
CA SER A 343 108.91 41.88 -5.95
C SER A 343 110.12 41.34 -6.74
N GLY A 344 109.92 40.31 -7.58
CA GLY A 344 110.91 39.83 -8.54
C GLY A 344 111.24 40.86 -9.63
N GLY A 345 110.23 41.60 -10.12
CA GLY A 345 110.40 42.69 -11.08
C GLY A 345 111.10 43.91 -10.49
N GLU A 346 110.82 44.27 -9.23
CA GLU A 346 111.54 45.30 -8.48
C GLU A 346 112.99 44.89 -8.21
N ALA A 347 113.24 43.63 -7.83
CA ALA A 347 114.59 43.10 -7.67
C ALA A 347 115.38 43.08 -9.00
N LEU A 348 114.72 42.79 -10.13
CA LEU A 348 115.34 42.86 -11.46
C LEU A 348 115.69 44.30 -11.84
N LYS A 349 114.78 45.26 -11.59
CA LYS A 349 115.02 46.70 -11.78
C LYS A 349 116.18 47.22 -10.93
N ILE A 350 116.27 46.80 -9.67
CA ILE A 350 117.39 47.14 -8.78
C ILE A 350 118.69 46.51 -9.29
N ARG A 351 118.66 45.28 -9.79
CA ARG A 351 119.83 44.60 -10.37
C ARG A 351 120.31 45.25 -11.67
N GLU A 352 119.40 45.68 -12.54
CA GLU A 352 119.71 46.43 -13.76
C GLU A 352 120.28 47.82 -13.44
N MET A 353 119.74 48.52 -12.43
CA MET A 353 120.31 49.77 -11.92
C MET A 353 121.72 49.59 -11.33
N LEU A 354 122.00 48.46 -10.67
CA LEU A 354 123.31 48.16 -10.08
C LEU A 354 124.34 47.67 -11.12
N HIS A 355 123.91 47.03 -12.22
CA HIS A 355 124.82 46.59 -13.30
C HIS A 355 125.13 47.69 -14.34
N GLY A 356 124.47 48.86 -14.27
CA GLY A 356 124.81 50.04 -15.08
C GLY A 356 126.10 50.77 -14.63
N TYR A 357 126.68 50.42 -13.47
CA TYR A 357 127.89 51.02 -12.94
C TYR A 357 128.99 49.98 -12.69
N SER A 358 129.53 49.38 -13.76
CA SER A 358 130.85 48.74 -13.73
C SER A 358 131.41 48.60 -15.15
N ALA A 359 132.07 49.65 -15.63
CA ALA A 359 132.99 49.57 -16.77
C ALA A 359 134.44 49.42 -16.25
N PRO A 360 135.23 48.44 -16.72
CA PRO A 360 136.62 48.27 -16.28
C PRO A 360 137.62 49.09 -17.10
N LEU A 361 138.50 49.77 -16.36
CA LEU A 361 139.97 49.91 -16.49
C LEU A 361 140.60 50.08 -17.88
N HIS A 362 141.40 51.16 -18.01
CA HIS A 362 142.63 51.13 -18.81
C HIS A 362 143.80 51.71 -18.00
N GLN A 363 144.88 50.91 -17.95
CA GLN A 363 146.24 51.26 -17.53
C GLN A 363 146.88 52.19 -18.58
N GLU A 364 147.58 53.22 -18.12
CA GLU A 364 149.05 53.36 -18.18
C GLU A 364 149.53 54.26 -17.03
#